data_AF-A0A1H8G349-F1
#
_entry.id   AF-A0A1H8G349-F1
#
_cell.length_a   1.000
_cell.length_b   1.000
_cell.length_c   1.000
_cell.angle_alpha   90.00
_cell.angle_beta   90.00
_cell.angle_gamma   90.00
#
_symmetry.space_group_name_H-M   'P 1'
#
loop_
_entity.id
_entity.type
_entity.pdbx_description
1 polymer ?
#
loop_
_entity_poly.entity_id
_entity_poly.type
_entity_poly.pdbx_seq_one_letter_code
_entity_poly.pdbx_strand_id
1 'polypeptide(L)'
;MIALGVAALLVVVFLASGEGEAGPAPLNGSLQYAPAMGALAVFAILTWRRGHVLRHWALAAAGVFALSLVFRTVDLAVCAAFPTGSHFMWHVLNGAMVAILLQMLVRAPAVGRMRA
;
A
#
# COMPACT_ATOMS: atom_id res chain seq x y z
N MET A 1 0.36 -25.47 2.72
CA MET A 1 -0.42 -24.22 2.56
C MET A 1 -0.45 -23.40 3.85
N ILE A 2 -0.80 -23.97 4.99
CA ILE A 2 -0.84 -23.28 6.29
C ILE A 2 0.56 -22.75 6.71
N ALA A 3 1.60 -23.59 6.61
CA ALA A 3 2.98 -23.18 6.96
C ALA A 3 3.52 -22.04 6.08
N LEU A 4 3.13 -21.98 4.80
CA LEU A 4 3.51 -20.89 3.88
C LEU A 4 2.77 -19.59 4.21
N GLY A 5 1.48 -19.69 4.60
CA GLY A 5 0.70 -18.54 5.07
C GLY A 5 1.24 -17.97 6.38
N VAL A 6 1.64 -18.83 7.31
CA VAL A 6 2.25 -18.44 8.59
C VAL A 6 3.63 -17.81 8.35
N ALA A 7 4.46 -18.38 7.48
CA ALA A 7 5.76 -17.79 7.15
C ALA A 7 5.63 -16.42 6.47
N ALA A 8 4.69 -16.27 5.53
CA ALA A 8 4.42 -14.98 4.91
C ALA A 8 3.90 -13.95 5.92
N LEU A 9 3.01 -14.36 6.83
CA LEU A 9 2.50 -13.51 7.91
C LEU A 9 3.64 -13.06 8.85
N LEU A 10 4.50 -13.99 9.28
CA LEU A 10 5.63 -13.70 10.16
C LEU A 10 6.65 -12.78 9.49
N VAL A 11 6.94 -12.95 8.20
CA VAL A 11 7.81 -12.05 7.43
C VAL A 11 7.20 -10.66 7.31
N VAL A 12 5.90 -10.56 7.02
CA VAL A 12 5.20 -9.27 6.95
C VAL A 12 5.21 -8.57 8.32
N VAL A 13 4.95 -9.30 9.40
CA VAL A 13 4.99 -8.78 10.77
C VAL A 13 6.40 -8.32 11.14
N PHE A 14 7.43 -9.13 10.88
CA PHE A 14 8.83 -8.81 11.16
C PHE A 14 9.32 -7.56 10.40
N LEU A 15 8.94 -7.42 9.13
CA LEU A 15 9.29 -6.25 8.32
C LEU A 15 8.48 -5.00 8.71
N ALA A 16 7.28 -5.17 9.28
CA ALA A 16 6.44 -4.07 9.77
C ALA A 16 6.84 -3.61 11.18
N SER A 17 7.44 -4.50 11.99
CA SER A 17 7.86 -4.24 13.38
C SER A 17 9.26 -3.61 13.50
N GLY A 18 9.85 -3.11 12.41
CA GLY A 18 11.08 -2.35 12.43
C GLY A 18 10.87 -0.96 13.06
N GLU A 19 10.67 -0.93 14.37
CA GLU A 19 10.65 0.31 15.14
C GLU A 19 12.07 0.81 15.40
N GLY A 20 12.28 2.10 15.18
CA GLY A 20 13.18 2.89 16.01
C GLY A 20 14.66 2.86 15.68
N GLU A 21 15.05 3.52 14.60
CA GLU A 21 16.35 4.19 14.58
C GLU A 21 16.09 5.68 14.85
N ALA A 22 16.50 6.16 16.02
CA ALA A 22 16.49 7.58 16.41
C ALA A 22 17.53 8.42 15.63
N GLY A 23 17.75 8.06 14.36
CA GLY A 23 18.58 8.76 13.38
C GLY A 23 17.76 9.13 12.14
N PRO A 24 18.36 9.73 11.10
CA PRO A 24 17.68 9.97 9.84
C PRO A 24 17.32 8.63 9.19
N ALA A 25 16.13 8.12 9.51
CA ALA A 25 15.63 6.87 8.99
C ALA A 25 15.61 6.94 7.45
N PRO A 26 16.15 5.93 6.74
CA PRO A 26 16.16 5.93 5.29
C PRO A 26 14.73 6.14 4.75
N LEU A 27 14.59 7.05 3.79
CA LEU A 27 13.32 7.43 3.17
C LEU A 27 12.26 7.97 4.16
N ASN A 28 12.67 8.68 5.22
CA ASN A 28 11.79 9.25 6.26
C ASN A 28 10.89 8.19 6.93
N GLY A 29 11.45 7.00 7.17
CA GLY A 29 10.73 5.89 7.77
C GLY A 29 9.64 5.28 6.86
N SER A 30 9.73 5.49 5.55
CA SER A 30 8.77 4.88 4.59
C SER A 30 8.99 3.38 4.40
N LEU A 31 10.15 2.85 4.81
CA LEU A 31 10.47 1.43 4.70
C LEU A 31 9.53 0.50 5.48
N GLN A 32 8.96 0.97 6.59
CA GLN A 32 7.94 0.20 7.34
C GLN A 32 6.69 -0.13 6.50
N TYR A 33 6.43 0.63 5.43
CA TYR A 33 5.32 0.39 4.52
C TYR A 33 5.66 -0.57 3.38
N ALA A 34 6.92 -0.97 3.23
CA ALA A 34 7.36 -1.87 2.16
C ALA A 34 6.59 -3.21 2.13
N PRO A 35 6.25 -3.86 3.27
CA PRO A 35 5.45 -5.08 3.26
C PRO A 35 4.03 -4.84 2.74
N ALA A 36 3.39 -3.76 3.19
CA ALA A 36 2.05 -3.39 2.74
C ALA A 36 2.03 -3.07 1.24
N MET A 37 3.01 -2.29 0.78
CA MET A 37 3.16 -1.93 -0.63
C MET A 37 3.44 -3.18 -1.49
N GLY A 38 4.31 -4.06 -1.01
CA GLY A 38 4.62 -5.34 -1.66
C GLY A 38 3.39 -6.24 -1.77
N ALA A 39 2.62 -6.39 -0.70
CA ALA A 39 1.38 -7.18 -0.71
C ALA A 39 0.36 -6.62 -1.70
N LEU A 40 0.15 -5.30 -1.69
CA LEU A 40 -0.79 -4.63 -2.60
C LEU A 40 -0.34 -4.72 -4.06
N ALA A 41 0.97 -4.57 -4.33
CA ALA A 41 1.53 -4.72 -5.67
C ALA A 41 1.39 -6.16 -6.20
N VAL A 42 1.73 -7.17 -5.38
CA VAL A 42 1.54 -8.59 -5.75
C VAL A 42 0.07 -8.86 -6.05
N PHE A 43 -0.85 -8.38 -5.21
CA PHE A 43 -2.28 -8.54 -5.43
C PHE A 43 -2.76 -7.86 -6.73
N ALA A 44 -2.30 -6.65 -7.02
CA ALA A 44 -2.60 -5.94 -8.26
C ALA A 44 -2.07 -6.70 -9.50
N ILE A 45 -0.84 -7.23 -9.45
CA ILE A 45 -0.26 -8.04 -10.53
C ILE A 45 -1.04 -9.33 -10.74
N LEU A 46 -1.39 -10.03 -9.66
CA LEU A 46 -2.13 -11.29 -9.73
C LEU A 46 -3.54 -11.10 -10.32
N THR A 47 -4.26 -10.05 -9.89
CA THR A 47 -5.58 -9.72 -10.43
C THR A 47 -5.52 -9.29 -11.90
N TRP A 48 -4.49 -8.56 -12.30
CA TRP A 48 -4.23 -8.22 -13.70
C TRP A 48 -3.98 -9.45 -14.57
N ARG A 49 -3.04 -10.32 -14.16
CA ARG A 49 -2.68 -11.54 -14.92
C ARG A 49 -3.83 -12.53 -15.07
N ARG A 50 -4.75 -12.58 -14.11
CA ARG A 50 -5.94 -13.43 -14.16
C ARG A 50 -7.14 -12.80 -14.88
N GLY A 51 -7.00 -11.59 -15.42
CA GLY A 51 -8.11 -10.90 -16.09
C GLY A 51 -9.28 -10.59 -15.17
N HIS A 52 -9.04 -10.47 -13.86
CA HIS A 52 -10.11 -10.28 -12.88
C HIS A 52 -10.83 -8.94 -13.11
N VAL A 53 -12.15 -8.92 -12.95
CA VAL A 53 -12.99 -7.72 -13.17
C VAL A 53 -12.55 -6.53 -12.31
N LEU A 54 -11.96 -6.79 -11.14
CA LEU A 54 -11.49 -5.76 -10.21
C LEU A 54 -10.02 -5.33 -10.40
N ARG A 55 -9.31 -5.80 -11.44
CA ARG A 55 -7.87 -5.52 -11.63
C ARG A 55 -7.53 -4.03 -11.63
N HIS A 56 -8.41 -3.20 -12.22
CA HIS A 56 -8.19 -1.76 -12.32
C HIS A 56 -8.29 -1.08 -10.95
N TRP A 57 -9.13 -1.59 -10.05
CA TRP A 57 -9.23 -1.10 -8.67
C TRP A 57 -7.97 -1.42 -7.86
N ALA A 58 -7.47 -2.65 -7.98
CA ALA A 58 -6.24 -3.05 -7.29
C ALA A 58 -5.02 -2.25 -7.79
N LEU A 59 -4.91 -2.03 -9.10
CA LEU A 59 -3.86 -1.18 -9.69
C LEU A 59 -3.98 0.28 -9.25
N ALA A 60 -5.19 0.83 -9.22
CA ALA A 60 -5.43 2.20 -8.76
C ALA A 60 -5.02 2.37 -7.30
N ALA A 61 -5.43 1.45 -6.42
CA ALA A 61 -5.02 1.47 -5.01
C ALA A 61 -3.49 1.38 -4.85
N ALA A 62 -2.83 0.47 -5.58
CA ALA A 62 -1.37 0.34 -5.57
C ALA A 62 -0.67 1.62 -6.03
N GLY A 63 -1.13 2.23 -7.13
CA GLY A 63 -0.57 3.47 -7.67
C GLY A 63 -0.75 4.66 -6.71
N VAL A 64 -1.94 4.80 -6.12
CA VAL A 64 -2.21 5.86 -5.13
C VAL A 64 -1.36 5.67 -3.88
N PHE A 65 -1.18 4.43 -3.42
CA PHE A 65 -0.32 4.16 -2.27
C PHE A 65 1.15 4.44 -2.56
N ALA A 66 1.66 4.04 -3.73
CA ALA A 66 3.01 4.36 -4.15
C ALA A 66 3.24 5.89 -4.20
N LEU A 67 2.31 6.64 -4.79
CA LEU A 67 2.38 8.11 -4.82
C LEU A 67 2.33 8.71 -3.41
N SER A 68 1.54 8.14 -2.51
CA SER A 68 1.50 8.55 -1.10
C SER A 68 2.88 8.43 -0.43
N LEU A 69 3.58 7.32 -0.66
CA LEU A 69 4.93 7.10 -0.10
C LEU A 69 5.97 8.07 -0.67
N VAL A 70 5.82 8.52 -1.92
CA VAL A 70 6.67 9.59 -2.49
C VAL A 70 6.52 10.86 -1.67
N PHE A 71 5.29 11.32 -1.40
CA PHE A 71 5.05 12.54 -0.62
C PHE A 71 5.57 12.44 0.81
N ARG A 72 5.57 11.25 1.42
CA ARG A 72 6.20 11.03 2.73
C ARG A 72 7.73 11.06 2.67
N THR A 73 8.30 10.49 1.62
CA THR A 73 9.76 10.40 1.43
C THR A 73 10.38 11.78 1.15
N VAL A 74 9.68 12.65 0.43
CA VAL A 74 10.19 13.99 0.08
C VAL A 74 9.83 15.07 1.10
N ASP A 75 9.01 14.75 2.10
CA ASP A 75 8.46 15.72 3.06
C ASP A 75 9.51 16.60 3.72
N LEU A 76 10.54 16.00 4.33
CA LEU A 76 11.64 16.75 4.96
C LEU A 76 12.45 17.58 3.96
N ALA A 77 12.61 17.10 2.71
CA ALA A 77 13.35 17.82 1.68
C ALA A 77 12.60 19.07 1.18
N VAL A 78 11.27 19.01 1.15
CA VAL A 78 10.41 20.11 0.68
C VAL A 78 10.09 21.10 1.80
N CYS A 79 10.10 20.66 3.07
CA CYS A 79 9.76 21.47 4.24
C CYS A 79 10.55 22.79 4.35
N ALA A 80 11.83 22.80 3.92
CA ALA A 80 12.66 24.00 3.93
C ALA A 80 12.15 25.14 3.03
N ALA A 81 11.50 24.81 1.90
CA ALA A 81 10.94 25.78 0.95
C ALA A 81 9.42 25.97 1.10
N PHE A 82 8.73 24.99 1.69
CA PHE A 82 7.29 25.01 1.92
C PHE A 82 7.01 24.58 3.37
N PRO A 83 6.82 25.53 4.31
CA PRO A 83 6.76 25.25 5.76
C PRO A 83 5.67 24.28 6.19
N THR A 84 4.60 24.16 5.41
CA THR A 84 3.51 23.20 5.66
C THR A 84 3.92 21.74 5.37
N GLY A 85 5.01 21.54 4.61
CA GLY A 85 5.47 20.23 4.16
C GLY A 85 4.54 19.55 3.15
N SER A 86 4.87 18.34 2.72
CA SER A 86 3.99 17.49 1.90
C SER A 86 3.28 16.40 2.70
N HIS A 87 3.47 16.36 4.02
CA HIS A 87 2.92 15.34 4.90
C HIS A 87 1.40 15.18 4.78
N PHE A 88 0.67 16.28 4.66
CA PHE A 88 -0.79 16.25 4.51
C PHE A 88 -1.22 15.45 3.27
N MET A 89 -0.43 15.49 2.20
CA MET A 89 -0.72 14.77 0.95
C MET A 89 -0.57 13.27 1.14
N TRP A 90 0.41 12.82 1.94
CA TRP A 90 0.52 11.41 2.33
C TRP A 90 -0.77 10.95 3.04
N HIS A 91 -1.32 11.72 3.98
CA HIS A 91 -2.58 11.36 4.65
C HIS A 91 -3.77 11.30 3.69
N VAL A 92 -3.93 12.31 2.84
CA VAL A 92 -5.04 12.38 1.87
C VAL A 92 -4.98 11.20 0.91
N LEU A 93 -3.81 10.86 0.38
CA LEU A 93 -3.64 9.74 -0.54
C LEU A 93 -3.82 8.38 0.14
N ASN A 94 -3.44 8.24 1.42
CA ASN A 94 -3.79 7.03 2.19
C ASN A 94 -5.31 6.89 2.35
N GLY A 95 -6.02 7.97 2.68
CA GLY A 95 -7.48 7.98 2.74
C GLY A 95 -8.10 7.60 1.39
N ALA A 96 -7.59 8.15 0.29
CA ALA A 96 -8.03 7.82 -1.06
C ALA A 96 -7.75 6.35 -1.42
N MET A 97 -6.57 5.82 -1.09
CA MET A 97 -6.23 4.40 -1.27
C MET A 97 -7.23 3.50 -0.53
N VAL A 98 -7.51 3.78 0.75
CA VAL A 98 -8.49 3.01 1.53
C VAL A 98 -9.88 3.11 0.89
N ALA A 99 -10.30 4.31 0.47
CA ALA A 99 -11.57 4.48 -0.22
C ALA A 99 -11.66 3.62 -1.49
N ILE A 100 -10.61 3.60 -2.32
CA ILE A 100 -10.55 2.75 -3.52
C ILE A 100 -10.68 1.26 -3.17
N LEU A 101 -9.97 0.79 -2.14
CA LEU A 101 -10.05 -0.60 -1.68
C LEU A 101 -11.44 -0.96 -1.15
N LEU A 102 -12.10 -0.04 -0.44
CA LEU A 102 -13.48 -0.22 0.02
C LEU A 102 -14.46 -0.26 -1.16
N GLN A 103 -14.31 0.63 -2.14
CA GLN A 103 -15.13 0.61 -3.36
C GLN A 103 -14.92 -0.67 -4.18
N MET A 104 -13.68 -1.21 -4.19
CA MET A 104 -13.35 -2.51 -4.76
C MET A 104 -14.10 -3.63 -4.06
N LEU A 105 -14.10 -3.65 -2.72
CA LEU A 105 -14.80 -4.64 -1.92
C LEU A 105 -16.31 -4.61 -2.17
N VAL A 106 -16.92 -3.41 -2.19
CA VAL A 106 -18.36 -3.22 -2.43
C VAL A 106 -18.76 -3.67 -3.84
N ARG A 107 -17.89 -3.52 -4.84
CA ARG A 107 -18.14 -3.94 -6.23
C ARG A 107 -17.70 -5.37 -6.53
N ALA A 108 -17.12 -6.07 -5.56
CA ALA A 108 -16.65 -7.42 -5.77
C ALA A 108 -17.84 -8.35 -6.04
N PRO A 109 -17.79 -9.20 -7.09
CA PRO A 109 -18.82 -10.22 -7.31
C PRO A 109 -18.92 -11.14 -6.08
N ALA A 110 -20.15 -11.48 -5.69
CA ALA A 110 -20.36 -12.47 -4.64
C ALA A 110 -19.67 -13.80 -5.00
N VAL A 111 -19.08 -14.46 -4.01
CA VAL A 111 -18.19 -15.63 -4.14
C VAL A 111 -18.83 -16.83 -4.88
N GLY A 112 -20.13 -16.81 -5.20
CA GLY A 112 -20.83 -17.86 -5.95
C GLY A 112 -21.11 -17.63 -7.44
N ARG A 113 -20.89 -16.41 -7.99
CA ARG A 113 -21.27 -16.08 -9.40
C ARG A 113 -20.15 -16.24 -10.43
N MET A 114 -19.01 -16.83 -10.06
CA MET A 114 -17.82 -16.93 -10.92
C MET A 114 -17.83 -18.13 -11.89
N ARG A 115 -18.99 -18.74 -12.16
CA ARG A 115 -19.15 -19.73 -13.23
C ARG A 115 -20.30 -19.29 -14.14
N ALA A 116 -19.94 -18.73 -15.29
CA ALA A 116 -20.72 -18.74 -16.52
C ALA A 116 -19.74 -18.88 -17.67
#